data_AF-A0A8H3H207-F1
#
_entry.id   AF-A0A8H3H207-F1
#
_cell.length_a   1.000
_cell.length_b   1.000
_cell.length_c   1.000
_cell.angle_alpha   90.00
_cell.angle_beta   90.00
_cell.angle_gamma   90.00
#
_symmetry.space_group_name_H-M   'P 1'
#
loop_
_entity.id
_entity.type
_entity.pdbx_description
1 polymer ?
#
loop_
_entity_poly.entity_id
_entity_poly.type
_entity_poly.pdbx_seq_one_letter_code
_entity_poly.pdbx_strand_id
1 'polypeptide(L)'
;MVSGAPLQLTPFKDDPEFKTSQKINNFEFDQVEEPKCPYGAHIRKVNPRNDIDQEVVTSSSIMRTGIPYGKAPNSKESEIKTTMEERGLAFVAYQSSIHHGFRRQQMGK
;
A
#
# COMPACT_ATOMS: atom_id res chain seq x y z
N MET A 1 -14.37 2.31 9.56
CA MET A 1 -13.38 2.92 8.66
C MET A 1 -12.00 2.52 9.15
N VAL A 2 -11.07 2.16 8.27
CA VAL A 2 -9.66 1.97 8.64
C VAL A 2 -8.98 3.35 8.69
N SER A 3 -8.25 3.64 9.77
CA SER A 3 -7.67 4.97 10.01
C SER A 3 -6.51 5.34 9.08
N GLY A 4 -5.82 4.34 8.53
CA GLY A 4 -4.55 4.49 7.83
C GLY A 4 -3.30 4.29 8.71
N ALA A 5 -3.47 4.03 10.02
CA ALA A 5 -2.35 3.79 10.93
C ALA A 5 -1.47 2.59 10.46
N PRO A 6 -0.13 2.74 10.44
CA PRO A 6 0.75 1.69 9.95
C PRO A 6 0.90 0.57 10.98
N LEU A 7 0.72 -0.68 10.54
CA LEU A 7 0.92 -1.87 11.38
C LEU A 7 2.31 -1.92 12.03
N GLN A 8 3.32 -1.33 11.40
CA GLN A 8 4.67 -1.24 11.94
C GLN A 8 4.74 -0.44 13.26
N LEU A 9 3.85 0.54 13.46
CA LEU A 9 3.80 1.36 14.67
C LEU A 9 2.69 0.93 15.64
N THR A 10 1.56 0.41 15.14
CA THR A 10 0.43 -0.05 15.95
C THR A 10 -0.09 -1.43 15.51
N PRO A 11 0.66 -2.51 15.77
CA PRO A 11 0.40 -3.82 15.17
C PRO A 11 -0.88 -4.51 15.68
N PHE A 12 -1.31 -4.23 16.92
CA PHE A 12 -2.36 -5.00 17.59
C PHE A 12 -3.71 -4.29 17.68
N LYS A 13 -3.74 -2.97 17.44
CA LYS A 13 -4.95 -2.17 17.56
C LYS A 13 -4.88 -0.98 16.61
N ASP A 14 -6.00 -0.65 15.97
CA ASP A 14 -6.08 0.58 15.17
C ASP A 14 -5.91 1.81 16.09
N ASP A 15 -5.14 2.79 15.63
CA ASP A 15 -4.92 4.06 16.33
C ASP A 15 -5.29 5.24 15.42
N PRO A 16 -6.50 5.80 15.59
CA PRO A 16 -6.97 6.93 14.80
C PRO A 16 -6.12 8.19 14.94
N GLU A 17 -5.21 8.30 15.93
CA GLU A 17 -4.39 9.50 16.13
C GLU A 17 -3.26 9.66 15.11
N PHE A 18 -3.01 8.66 14.26
CA PHE A 18 -2.14 8.75 13.10
C PHE A 18 -2.76 9.54 11.93
N LYS A 19 -3.16 10.80 12.20
CA LYS A 19 -3.84 11.68 11.23
C LYS A 19 -2.90 12.54 10.38
N THR A 20 -1.62 12.61 10.74
CA THR A 20 -0.65 13.54 10.12
C THR A 20 0.42 12.79 9.33
N SER A 21 0.89 13.38 8.24
CA SER A 21 1.95 12.83 7.39
C SER A 21 3.24 12.55 8.16
N GLN A 22 3.57 13.40 9.13
CA GLN A 22 4.76 13.29 9.99
C GLN A 22 4.71 12.07 10.92
N LYS A 23 3.52 11.61 11.31
CA LYS A 23 3.37 10.43 12.19
C LYS A 23 3.13 9.16 11.40
N ILE A 24 2.27 9.21 10.38
CA ILE A 24 1.76 8.01 9.69
C ILE A 24 2.82 7.31 8.83
N ASN A 25 3.85 8.02 8.39
CA ASN A 25 4.86 7.48 7.46
C ASN A 25 6.29 7.42 8.05
N ASN A 26 6.48 7.86 9.29
CA ASN A 26 7.78 7.94 9.95
C ASN A 26 8.16 6.62 10.62
N PHE A 27 8.58 5.64 9.81
CA PHE A 27 9.00 4.32 10.29
C PHE A 27 9.93 3.63 9.29
N GLU A 28 10.67 2.65 9.78
CA GLU A 28 11.34 1.61 8.99
C GLU A 28 10.77 0.25 9.39
N PHE A 29 10.94 -0.78 8.56
CA PHE A 29 10.41 -2.11 8.85
C PHE A 29 11.36 -2.93 9.74
N ASP A 30 10.79 -3.81 10.58
CA ASP A 30 11.58 -4.76 11.36
C ASP A 30 12.12 -5.87 10.44
N GLN A 31 13.41 -6.18 10.55
CA GLN A 31 14.11 -7.23 9.78
C GLN A 31 14.34 -8.48 10.65
N VAL A 32 13.27 -8.98 11.25
CA VAL A 32 13.27 -10.14 12.16
C VAL A 32 12.41 -11.28 11.60
N GLU A 33 12.49 -12.47 12.18
CA GLU A 33 11.69 -13.63 11.76
C GLU A 33 10.19 -13.38 11.88
N GLU A 34 9.76 -12.70 12.95
CA GLU A 34 8.36 -12.36 13.22
C GLU A 34 8.14 -10.83 13.18
N PRO A 35 8.05 -10.20 12.00
CA PRO A 35 7.94 -8.75 11.90
C PRO A 35 6.53 -8.25 12.24
N LYS A 36 6.43 -7.06 12.85
CA LYS A 36 5.15 -6.38 13.12
C LYS A 36 4.31 -6.17 11.86
N CYS A 37 4.96 -5.77 10.75
CA CYS A 37 4.35 -5.68 9.44
C CYS A 37 4.81 -6.85 8.56
N PRO A 38 3.92 -7.73 8.08
CA PRO A 38 4.33 -8.90 7.30
C PRO A 38 5.13 -8.54 6.03
N TYR A 39 6.11 -9.36 5.64
CA TYR A 39 6.84 -9.21 4.37
C TYR A 39 5.93 -9.21 3.13
N GLY A 40 4.77 -9.87 3.21
CA GLY A 40 3.76 -9.89 2.16
C GLY A 40 2.83 -8.67 2.12
N ALA A 41 2.96 -7.72 3.07
CA ALA A 41 2.09 -6.54 3.13
C ALA A 41 2.26 -5.67 1.88
N HIS A 42 1.14 -5.17 1.35
CA HIS A 42 1.14 -4.40 0.08
C HIS A 42 2.16 -3.26 0.09
N ILE A 43 2.16 -2.41 1.13
CA ILE A 43 3.06 -1.25 1.21
C ILE A 43 4.54 -1.66 1.33
N ARG A 44 4.83 -2.78 1.98
CA ARG A 44 6.18 -3.32 2.17
C ARG A 44 6.71 -3.95 0.88
N LYS A 45 5.84 -4.59 0.09
CA LYS A 45 6.17 -5.09 -1.25
C LYS A 45 6.50 -3.98 -2.24
N VAL A 46 5.71 -2.90 -2.26
CA VAL A 46 5.87 -1.82 -3.27
C VAL A 46 6.89 -0.76 -2.87
N ASN A 47 7.15 -0.60 -1.57
CA ASN A 47 8.23 0.22 -1.03
C ASN A 47 8.85 -0.53 0.17
N PRO A 48 9.89 -1.35 -0.06
CA PRO A 48 10.50 -2.17 0.99
C PRO A 48 11.33 -1.37 2.00
N ARG A 49 11.53 -0.07 1.80
CA ARG A 49 12.37 0.80 2.66
C ARG A 49 13.71 0.14 2.98
N ASN A 50 14.04 -0.02 4.26
CA ASN A 50 15.25 -0.67 4.76
C ASN A 50 15.39 -2.18 4.46
N ASP A 51 14.41 -2.86 3.85
CA ASP A 51 14.56 -4.28 3.48
C ASP A 51 15.55 -4.51 2.33
N ILE A 52 15.82 -3.50 1.50
CA ILE A 52 16.72 -3.57 0.36
C ILE A 52 17.55 -2.29 0.24
N ASP A 53 18.50 -2.26 -0.70
CA ASP A 53 19.33 -1.08 -0.96
C ASP A 53 18.50 0.17 -1.29
N GLN A 54 18.83 1.28 -0.64
CA GLN A 54 18.10 2.54 -0.75
C GLN A 54 18.09 3.12 -2.17
N GLU A 55 19.15 2.87 -2.96
CA GLU A 55 19.21 3.26 -4.37
C GLU A 55 18.15 2.53 -5.21
N VAL A 56 17.91 1.26 -4.89
CA VAL A 56 16.87 0.45 -5.55
C VAL A 56 15.48 0.96 -5.16
N VAL A 57 15.25 1.29 -3.90
CA VAL A 57 13.99 1.89 -3.44
C VAL A 57 13.74 3.23 -4.14
N THR A 58 14.76 4.08 -4.20
CA THR A 58 14.66 5.42 -4.81
C THR A 58 14.38 5.31 -6.31
N SER A 59 15.12 4.48 -7.04
CA SER A 59 14.93 4.29 -8.48
C SER A 59 13.60 3.63 -8.85
N SER A 60 13.00 2.86 -7.93
CA SER A 60 11.70 2.21 -8.13
C SER A 60 10.51 2.99 -7.61
N SER A 61 10.72 4.20 -7.10
CA SER A 61 9.65 5.07 -6.60
C SER A 61 8.73 5.54 -7.72
N ILE A 62 7.43 5.62 -7.42
CA ILE A 62 6.38 6.09 -8.32
C ILE A 62 5.51 7.14 -7.63
N MET A 63 5.05 8.14 -8.38
CA MET A 63 4.01 9.06 -7.93
C MET A 63 2.65 8.52 -8.35
N ARG A 64 1.72 8.33 -7.40
CA ARG A 64 0.39 7.75 -7.69
C ARG A 64 -0.67 8.84 -7.69
N THR A 65 -1.50 8.86 -8.73
CA THR A 65 -2.64 9.79 -8.88
C THR A 65 -3.92 9.05 -9.29
N GLY A 66 -4.06 7.81 -8.83
CA GLY A 66 -5.22 6.99 -9.14
C GLY A 66 -6.51 7.46 -8.45
N ILE A 67 -7.65 7.22 -9.09
CA ILE A 67 -8.98 7.64 -8.62
C ILE A 67 -9.93 6.43 -8.62
N PRO A 68 -10.73 6.20 -7.57
CA PRO A 68 -11.75 5.15 -7.58
C PRO A 68 -12.82 5.39 -8.66
N TYR A 69 -13.36 4.32 -9.24
CA TYR A 69 -14.47 4.40 -10.19
C TYR A 69 -15.57 3.38 -9.84
N GLY A 70 -16.76 3.62 -10.40
CA GLY A 70 -17.95 2.79 -10.16
C GLY A 70 -18.69 3.18 -8.87
N LYS A 71 -19.82 2.53 -8.63
CA LYS A 71 -20.65 2.78 -7.44
C LYS A 71 -20.12 2.01 -6.23
N ALA A 72 -20.40 2.52 -5.03
CA ALA A 72 -20.18 1.74 -3.81
C ALA A 72 -20.97 0.41 -3.85
N PRO A 73 -20.51 -0.64 -3.14
CA PRO A 73 -21.27 -1.88 -3.01
C PRO A 73 -22.68 -1.63 -2.46
N ASN A 74 -23.69 -2.20 -3.10
CA ASN A 74 -25.06 -2.12 -2.57
C ASN A 74 -25.31 -3.21 -1.50
N SER A 75 -26.44 -3.12 -0.80
CA SER A 75 -26.78 -4.05 0.29
C SER A 75 -26.86 -5.50 -0.19
N LYS A 76 -27.42 -5.73 -1.39
CA LYS A 76 -27.55 -7.08 -1.97
C LYS A 76 -26.18 -7.70 -2.25
N GLU A 77 -25.25 -6.95 -2.86
CA GLU A 77 -23.87 -7.41 -3.10
C GLU A 77 -23.15 -7.77 -1.80
N SER A 78 -23.39 -6.99 -0.73
CA SER A 78 -22.82 -7.23 0.60
C SER A 78 -23.40 -8.49 1.26
N GLU A 79 -24.70 -8.74 1.10
CA GLU A 79 -25.39 -9.93 1.62
C GLU A 79 -24.93 -11.21 0.91
N ILE A 80 -24.86 -11.21 -0.43
CA ILE A 80 -24.49 -12.38 -1.23
C ILE A 80 -22.98 -12.54 -1.41
N LYS A 81 -22.18 -11.59 -0.91
CA LYS A 81 -20.70 -11.55 -1.02
C LYS A 81 -20.20 -11.71 -2.45
N THR A 82 -20.96 -11.20 -3.43
CA THR A 82 -20.67 -11.33 -4.86
C THR A 82 -20.77 -9.98 -5.51
N THR A 83 -19.75 -9.62 -6.30
CA THR A 83 -19.75 -8.40 -7.10
C THR A 83 -20.71 -8.53 -8.27
N MET A 84 -21.60 -7.56 -8.43
CA MET A 84 -22.59 -7.49 -9.51
C MET A 84 -22.34 -6.30 -10.44
N GLU A 85 -21.84 -5.19 -9.91
CA GLU A 85 -21.45 -4.01 -10.72
C GLU A 85 -19.92 -3.84 -10.75
N GLU A 86 -19.38 -3.41 -11.89
CA GLU A 86 -17.95 -3.10 -12.01
C GLU A 86 -17.58 -1.87 -11.18
N ARG A 87 -16.46 -1.98 -10.46
CA ARG A 87 -15.87 -0.92 -9.64
C ARG A 87 -14.40 -1.22 -9.41
N GLY A 88 -13.63 -0.19 -9.10
CA GLY A 88 -12.22 -0.40 -8.78
C GLY A 88 -11.45 0.89 -8.67
N LEU A 89 -10.18 0.83 -9.06
CA LEU A 89 -9.24 1.94 -9.05
C LEU A 89 -8.74 2.17 -10.48
N ALA A 90 -8.98 3.36 -11.02
CA ALA A 90 -8.29 3.83 -12.21
C ALA A 90 -6.85 4.18 -11.79
N PHE A 91 -5.97 3.18 -11.85
CA PHE A 91 -4.60 3.31 -11.39
C PHE A 91 -3.77 4.13 -12.37
N VAL A 92 -3.16 5.21 -11.88
CA VAL A 92 -2.24 6.07 -12.62
C VAL A 92 -0.98 6.26 -11.79
N ALA A 93 0.17 6.02 -12.43
CA ALA A 93 1.49 6.18 -11.82
C ALA A 93 2.47 6.88 -12.76
N TYR A 94 3.23 7.82 -12.22
CA TYR A 94 4.30 8.52 -12.92
C TYR A 94 5.67 8.07 -12.41
N GLN A 95 6.59 7.90 -13.35
CA GLN A 95 7.99 7.55 -13.13
C GLN A 95 8.81 7.97 -14.35
N SER A 96 10.11 8.19 -14.16
CA SER A 96 11.04 8.45 -15.27
C SER A 96 11.32 7.19 -16.12
N SER A 97 11.18 6.00 -15.52
CA SER A 97 11.37 4.71 -16.20
C SER A 97 10.34 3.69 -15.74
N ILE A 98 9.50 3.20 -16.65
CA ILE A 98 8.49 2.16 -16.37
C ILE A 98 9.17 0.86 -15.90
N HIS A 99 10.36 0.57 -16.44
CA HIS A 99 11.14 -0.62 -16.09
C HIS A 99 11.56 -0.62 -14.62
N HIS A 100 11.94 0.54 -14.08
CA HIS A 100 12.36 0.65 -12.68
C HIS A 100 11.18 0.88 -11.72
N GLY A 101 10.16 1.62 -12.13
CA GLY A 101 8.98 1.90 -11.30
C GLY A 101 7.93 0.78 -11.32
N PHE A 102 6.81 1.04 -11.98
CA PHE A 102 5.63 0.15 -11.97
C PHE A 102 5.95 -1.31 -12.33
N ARG A 103 6.76 -1.55 -13.38
CA ARG A 103 7.08 -2.92 -13.80
C ARG A 103 7.82 -3.69 -12.72
N ARG A 104 8.79 -3.07 -12.05
CA ARG A 104 9.56 -3.68 -10.97
C ARG A 104 8.65 -4.04 -9.80
N GLN A 105 7.83 -3.08 -9.35
CA GLN A 105 6.92 -3.27 -8.22
C GLN A 105 5.91 -4.40 -8.47
N GLN A 106 5.44 -4.56 -9.71
CA GLN A 106 4.47 -5.59 -10.08
C GLN A 106 5.11 -6.99 -10.27
N MET A 107 6.32 -7.05 -10.82
CA MET A 107 6.98 -8.31 -11.20
C MET A 107 7.95 -8.85 -10.14
N GLY A 108 8.39 -8.02 -9.18
CA GLY A 108 9.35 -8.40 -8.15
C GLY A 108 10.73 -8.77 -8.69
N LYS A 109 11.14 -8.21 -9.84
CA LYS A 109 12.43 -8.43 -10.50
C LYS A 109 13.09 -7.10 -10.81
#